data_AF-A0A6A4ZFE6-F1
#
_entry.id   AF-A0A6A4ZFE6-F1
#
_cell.length_a   1.000
_cell.length_b   1.000
_cell.length_c   1.000
_cell.angle_alpha   90.00
_cell.angle_beta   90.00
_cell.angle_gamma   90.00
#
_symmetry.space_group_name_H-M   'P 1'
#
loop_
_entity.id
_entity.type
_entity.pdbx_description
1 polymer ?
#
loop_
_entity_poly.entity_id
_entity_poly.type
_entity_poly.pdbx_seq_one_letter_code
_entity_poly.pdbx_strand_id
1 'polypeptide(L)'
;MHAIWDMFEPTDFKSILWEKLSAYIEKHIQPQVVQMAIDKDHRVVFSPPYHSDLQPIELVWANVKGHVGRRYTDGTGRADVKERLEEAFEVLKASTIQGCIKAADVGRRYTDGTGLADVKERLEEAFEVLKASTIQGSIKAAEGKLQKL
;
A
#
# COMPACT_ATOMS: atom_id res chain seq x y z
N MET A 1 -13.97 23.07 -23.93
CA MET A 1 -14.71 23.65 -22.79
C MET A 1 -16.24 23.42 -22.86
N HIS A 2 -16.76 22.66 -23.83
CA HIS A 2 -18.21 22.44 -24.02
C HIS A 2 -18.79 21.16 -23.35
N ALA A 3 -17.98 20.25 -22.80
CA ALA A 3 -18.45 18.90 -22.43
C ALA A 3 -19.11 18.74 -21.05
N ILE A 4 -19.01 19.75 -20.16
CA ILE A 4 -19.45 19.59 -18.75
C ILE A 4 -20.96 19.80 -18.61
N TRP A 5 -21.50 20.78 -19.35
CA TRP A 5 -22.91 21.17 -19.25
C TRP A 5 -23.86 20.13 -19.86
N ASP A 6 -23.41 19.39 -20.86
CA ASP A 6 -24.19 18.31 -21.50
C ASP A 6 -24.39 17.08 -20.60
N MET A 7 -23.71 17.00 -19.44
CA MET A 7 -23.87 15.89 -18.49
C MET A 7 -24.96 16.13 -17.45
N PHE A 8 -25.42 17.37 -17.27
CA PHE A 8 -26.35 17.77 -16.21
C PHE A 8 -27.73 18.08 -16.79
N GLU A 9 -28.72 17.31 -16.36
CA GLU A 9 -30.10 17.50 -16.81
C GLU A 9 -30.86 18.40 -15.84
N PRO A 10 -31.73 19.31 -16.30
CA PRO A 10 -32.55 20.15 -15.43
C PRO A 10 -33.45 19.37 -14.46
N THR A 11 -33.70 18.09 -14.74
CA THR A 11 -34.52 17.17 -13.95
C THR A 11 -33.71 16.36 -12.94
N ASP A 12 -32.38 16.45 -12.94
CA ASP A 12 -31.54 15.71 -12.00
C ASP A 12 -31.79 16.16 -10.56
N PHE A 13 -32.05 15.19 -9.68
CA PHE A 13 -32.08 15.45 -8.24
C PHE A 13 -30.68 15.73 -7.70
N LYS A 14 -30.60 16.43 -6.57
CA LYS A 14 -29.34 16.77 -5.89
C LYS A 14 -28.38 15.57 -5.74
N SER A 15 -28.89 14.38 -5.43
CA SER A 15 -28.07 13.16 -5.31
C SER A 15 -27.37 12.77 -6.63
N ILE A 16 -28.12 12.80 -7.73
CA ILE A 16 -27.62 12.47 -9.08
C ILE A 16 -26.60 13.53 -9.53
N LEU A 17 -26.89 14.80 -9.27
CA LEU A 17 -25.95 15.90 -9.54
C LEU A 17 -24.62 15.70 -8.80
N TRP A 18 -24.66 15.33 -7.52
CA TRP A 18 -23.47 15.07 -6.72
C TRP A 18 -22.67 13.87 -7.23
N GLU A 19 -23.35 12.79 -7.63
CA GLU A 19 -22.69 11.61 -8.19
C GLU A 19 -21.97 11.95 -9.50
N LYS A 20 -22.66 12.62 -10.44
CA LYS A 20 -22.11 13.08 -11.72
C LYS A 20 -20.93 14.02 -11.53
N LEU A 21 -21.07 15.00 -10.62
CA LEU A 21 -20.00 15.94 -10.30
C LEU A 21 -18.79 15.24 -9.67
N SER A 22 -19.02 14.31 -8.73
CA SER A 22 -17.93 13.59 -8.07
C SER A 22 -17.14 12.75 -9.08
N ALA A 23 -17.82 12.03 -9.97
CA ALA A 23 -17.19 11.27 -11.04
C ALA A 23 -16.41 12.17 -12.02
N TYR A 24 -16.96 13.35 -12.35
CA TYR A 24 -16.25 14.32 -13.18
C TYR A 24 -14.97 14.82 -12.50
N ILE A 25 -15.06 15.19 -11.23
CA ILE A 25 -13.91 15.66 -10.44
C ILE A 25 -12.83 14.58 -10.39
N GLU A 26 -13.19 13.35 -10.03
CA GLU A 26 -12.25 12.23 -9.92
C GLU A 26 -11.51 11.95 -11.24
N LYS A 27 -12.21 12.08 -12.37
CA LYS A 27 -11.65 11.79 -13.70
C LYS A 27 -10.86 12.95 -14.32
N HIS A 28 -11.25 14.19 -14.05
CA HIS A 28 -10.78 15.35 -14.81
C HIS A 28 -10.03 16.39 -14.00
N ILE A 29 -10.16 16.39 -12.67
CA ILE A 29 -9.57 17.40 -11.82
C ILE A 29 -8.39 16.80 -11.06
N GLN A 30 -7.19 17.20 -11.47
CA GLN A 30 -5.98 16.87 -10.75
C GLN A 30 -5.83 17.78 -9.52
N PRO A 31 -5.67 17.24 -8.30
CA PRO A 31 -5.47 18.06 -7.12
C PRO A 31 -4.17 18.88 -7.22
N GLN A 32 -4.21 20.15 -6.79
CA GLN A 32 -3.06 21.06 -6.88
C GLN A 32 -1.80 20.51 -6.18
N VAL A 33 -1.97 19.83 -5.05
CA VAL A 33 -0.86 19.20 -4.32
C VAL A 33 -0.19 18.08 -5.12
N VAL A 34 -0.92 17.40 -6.01
CA VAL A 34 -0.36 16.40 -6.92
C VAL A 34 0.46 17.10 -8.00
N GLN A 35 -0.04 18.19 -8.56
CA GLN A 35 0.71 18.98 -9.54
C GLN A 35 2.02 19.50 -8.92
N MET A 36 1.97 20.06 -7.71
CA MET A 36 3.15 20.54 -6.98
C MET A 36 4.20 19.45 -6.74
N ALA A 37 3.77 18.19 -6.56
CA ALA A 37 4.69 17.05 -6.41
C ALA A 37 5.33 16.69 -7.76
N ILE A 38 4.52 16.65 -8.83
CA ILE A 38 5.01 16.39 -10.20
C ILE A 38 6.02 17.44 -10.64
N ASP A 39 5.77 18.71 -10.35
CA ASP A 39 6.67 19.83 -10.66
C ASP A 39 8.04 19.70 -9.96
N LYS A 40 8.12 18.85 -8.93
CA LYS A 40 9.35 18.49 -8.19
C LYS A 40 9.88 17.10 -8.54
N ASP A 41 9.43 16.50 -9.64
CA ASP A 41 9.78 15.15 -10.08
C ASP A 41 9.43 14.08 -9.03
N HIS A 42 8.29 14.25 -8.35
CA HIS A 42 7.76 13.28 -7.40
C HIS A 42 6.45 12.66 -7.91
N ARG A 43 6.38 11.33 -7.79
CA ARG A 43 5.14 10.58 -8.02
C ARG A 43 4.32 10.50 -6.74
N VAL A 44 3.06 10.95 -6.80
CA VAL A 44 2.10 10.74 -5.71
C VAL A 44 1.50 9.35 -5.82
N VAL A 45 1.45 8.62 -4.69
CA VAL A 45 0.77 7.33 -4.60
C VAL A 45 -0.26 7.39 -3.49
N PHE A 46 -1.51 7.10 -3.83
CA PHE A 46 -2.63 7.13 -2.90
C PHE A 46 -2.80 5.76 -2.23
N SER A 47 -3.12 5.77 -0.94
CA SER A 47 -3.64 4.59 -0.25
C SER A 47 -5.14 4.48 -0.48
N PRO A 48 -5.71 3.26 -0.56
CA PRO A 48 -7.15 3.06 -0.54
C PRO A 48 -7.83 3.76 0.67
N PRO A 49 -9.09 4.19 0.56
CA PRO A 49 -9.84 4.76 1.67
C PRO A 49 -9.90 3.83 2.89
N TYR A 50 -9.85 4.38 4.10
CA TYR A 50 -9.91 3.64 5.38
C TYR A 50 -8.76 2.67 5.67
N HIS A 51 -7.69 2.68 4.86
CA HIS A 51 -6.51 1.84 5.03
C HIS A 51 -5.29 2.67 5.47
N SER A 52 -5.36 3.24 6.67
CA SER A 52 -4.26 4.02 7.26
C SER A 52 -3.03 3.15 7.58
N ASP A 53 -3.21 1.84 7.76
CA ASP A 53 -2.15 0.84 7.92
C ASP A 53 -1.22 0.73 6.70
N LEU A 54 -1.70 1.14 5.52
CA LEU A 54 -0.92 1.19 4.28
C LEU A 54 -0.11 2.49 4.12
N GLN A 55 -0.17 3.39 5.11
CA GLN A 55 0.61 4.62 5.15
C GLN A 55 1.76 4.45 6.15
N PRO A 56 3.03 4.30 5.71
CA PRO A 56 4.16 4.03 6.60
C PRO A 56 4.31 5.04 7.74
N ILE A 57 3.90 6.29 7.51
CA ILE A 57 3.98 7.37 8.50
C ILE A 57 3.09 7.10 9.73
N GLU A 58 1.94 6.43 9.56
CA GLU A 58 1.06 6.05 10.66
C GLU A 58 1.71 5.00 11.57
N LEU A 59 2.44 4.04 10.98
CA LEU A 59 3.22 3.04 11.72
C LEU A 59 4.41 3.68 12.45
N VAL A 60 5.08 4.66 11.82
CA VAL A 60 6.12 5.45 12.48
C VAL A 60 5.53 6.22 13.68
N TRP A 61 4.37 6.86 13.49
CA TRP A 61 3.68 7.55 14.57
C TRP A 61 3.22 6.62 15.69
N ALA A 62 2.81 5.39 15.39
CA ALA A 62 2.49 4.39 16.42
C ALA A 62 3.71 4.09 17.31
N ASN A 63 4.91 3.97 16.72
CA ASN A 63 6.15 3.79 17.47
C ASN A 63 6.47 5.00 18.35
N VAL A 64 6.42 6.20 17.78
CA VAL A 64 6.72 7.47 18.48
C VAL A 64 5.73 7.71 19.62
N LYS A 65 4.42 7.60 19.36
CA LYS A 65 3.37 7.73 20.37
C LYS A 65 3.52 6.69 21.48
N GLY A 66 3.87 5.45 21.12
CA GLY A 66 4.16 4.41 22.11
C GLY A 66 5.34 4.79 23.02
N HIS A 67 6.38 5.42 22.48
CA HIS A 67 7.51 5.91 23.26
C HIS A 67 7.10 6.99 24.28
N VAL A 68 6.37 8.00 23.82
CA VAL A 68 5.88 9.10 24.68
C VAL A 68 4.87 8.59 25.71
N GLY A 69 3.91 7.78 25.28
CA GLY A 69 2.78 7.32 26.09
C GLY A 69 3.17 6.35 27.21
N ARG A 70 4.25 5.57 27.07
CA ARG A 70 4.74 4.67 28.13
C ARG A 70 5.19 5.40 29.40
N ARG A 71 5.50 6.70 29.31
CA ARG A 71 5.90 7.53 30.46
C ARG A 71 4.78 8.47 30.92
N TYR A 72 3.56 8.29 30.40
CA TYR A 72 2.43 9.13 30.77
C TYR A 72 2.04 8.90 32.24
N THR A 73 1.78 10.00 32.93
CA THR A 73 1.26 10.07 34.30
C THR A 73 0.30 11.25 34.41
N ASP A 74 -0.54 11.31 35.44
CA ASP A 74 -1.53 12.39 35.63
C ASP A 74 -0.91 13.79 35.73
N GLY A 75 0.37 13.89 36.10
CA GLY A 75 1.13 15.14 36.13
C GLY A 75 1.82 15.51 34.81
N THR A 76 1.69 14.71 33.75
CA THR A 76 2.37 14.95 32.47
C THR A 76 1.80 16.18 31.78
N GLY A 77 2.63 17.22 31.63
CA GLY A 77 2.30 18.46 30.96
C GLY A 77 2.76 18.52 29.51
N ARG A 78 2.46 19.64 28.84
CA ARG A 78 2.86 19.88 27.44
C ARG A 78 4.38 19.91 27.26
N ALA A 79 5.13 20.44 28.23
CA ALA A 79 6.58 20.49 28.18
C ALA A 79 7.19 19.08 28.17
N ASP A 80 6.71 18.21 29.07
CA ASP A 80 7.13 16.81 29.14
C ASP A 80 6.82 16.05 27.84
N VAL A 81 5.63 16.28 27.26
CA VAL A 81 5.26 15.66 25.98
C VAL A 81 6.19 16.11 24.86
N LYS A 82 6.56 17.39 24.83
CA LYS A 82 7.48 17.93 23.83
C LYS A 82 8.87 17.30 23.95
N GLU A 83 9.46 17.31 25.15
CA GLU A 83 10.77 16.71 25.41
C GLU A 83 10.79 15.24 25.02
N ARG A 84 9.79 14.46 25.45
CA ARG A 84 9.70 13.03 25.13
C ARG A 84 9.46 12.76 23.64
N LEU A 85 8.81 13.68 22.93
CA LEU A 85 8.63 13.58 21.48
C LEU A 85 9.96 13.77 20.76
N GLU A 86 10.75 14.77 21.17
CA GLU A 86 12.11 15.00 20.65
C GLU A 86 13.00 13.76 20.92
N GLU A 87 13.00 13.25 22.16
CA GLU A 87 13.70 12.00 22.50
C GLU A 87 13.24 10.81 21.65
N ALA A 88 11.93 10.66 21.42
CA ALA A 88 11.38 9.56 20.65
C ALA A 88 11.86 9.58 19.19
N PHE A 89 12.07 10.76 18.60
CA PHE A 89 12.65 10.90 17.26
C PHE A 89 14.16 10.66 17.24
N GLU A 90 14.90 11.10 18.26
CA GLU A 90 16.35 10.85 18.38
C GLU A 90 16.68 9.34 18.45
N VAL A 91 15.85 8.56 19.17
CA VAL A 91 16.05 7.11 19.29
C VAL A 91 15.41 6.31 18.15
N LEU A 92 14.69 6.96 17.23
CA LEU A 92 14.01 6.29 16.13
C LEU A 92 15.03 5.82 15.09
N LYS A 93 15.25 4.50 15.02
CA LYS A 93 16.23 3.91 14.11
C LYS A 93 15.72 3.88 12.67
N ALA A 94 16.63 4.10 11.72
CA ALA A 94 16.37 3.92 10.29
C ALA A 94 15.82 2.51 9.98
N SER A 95 16.28 1.47 10.68
CA SER A 95 15.77 0.10 10.53
C SER A 95 14.28 -0.03 10.90
N THR A 96 13.82 0.73 11.90
CA THR A 96 12.41 0.77 12.31
C THR A 96 11.57 1.43 11.22
N ILE A 97 12.04 2.54 10.66
CA ILE A 97 11.37 3.24 9.55
C ILE A 97 11.30 2.32 8.32
N GLN A 98 12.40 1.65 7.98
CA GLN A 98 12.43 0.69 6.88
C GLN A 98 11.45 -0.48 7.11
N GLY A 99 11.32 -0.96 8.34
CA GLY A 99 10.32 -1.95 8.73
C GLY A 99 8.89 -1.45 8.50
N CYS A 100 8.60 -0.20 8.87
CA CYS A 100 7.29 0.42 8.63
C CYS A 100 6.96 0.53 7.14
N ILE A 101 7.94 0.93 6.32
CA ILE A 101 7.78 1.00 4.86
C ILE A 101 7.47 -0.40 4.28
N LYS A 102 8.23 -1.42 4.68
CA LYS A 102 8.01 -2.80 4.22
C LYS A 102 6.63 -3.32 4.60
N ALA A 103 6.19 -3.09 5.83
CA ALA A 103 4.88 -3.53 6.31
C ALA A 103 3.73 -2.92 5.50
N ALA A 104 3.80 -1.61 5.24
CA ALA A 104 2.81 -0.91 4.43
C ALA A 104 2.84 -1.32 2.94
N ASP A 105 4.02 -1.59 2.38
CA ASP A 105 4.16 -2.04 0.99
C ASP A 105 3.58 -3.44 0.78
N VAL A 106 3.83 -4.36 1.73
CA VAL A 106 3.22 -5.70 1.71
C VAL A 106 1.70 -5.61 1.71
N GLY A 107 1.12 -4.80 2.59
CA GLY A 107 -0.33 -4.58 2.62
C GLY A 107 -0.87 -3.98 1.32
N ARG A 108 -0.13 -3.05 0.70
CA ARG A 108 -0.53 -2.38 -0.54
C ARG A 108 -0.66 -3.36 -1.70
N ARG A 109 0.31 -4.27 -1.88
CA ARG A 109 0.29 -5.28 -2.94
C ARG A 109 -0.95 -6.17 -2.87
N TYR A 110 -1.47 -6.45 -1.68
CA TYR A 110 -2.72 -7.21 -1.55
C TYR A 110 -3.96 -6.42 -1.96
N THR A 111 -3.93 -5.08 -1.88
CA THR A 111 -5.09 -4.20 -2.12
C THR A 111 -5.21 -3.62 -3.53
N ASP A 112 -4.12 -3.51 -4.29
CA ASP A 112 -4.13 -2.92 -5.64
C ASP A 112 -4.29 -3.96 -6.78
N GLY A 113 -4.57 -5.22 -6.43
CA GLY A 113 -4.75 -6.31 -7.39
C GLY A 113 -3.44 -6.87 -7.97
N THR A 114 -2.29 -6.22 -7.75
CA THR A 114 -0.98 -6.74 -8.17
C THR A 114 -0.61 -8.00 -7.39
N GLY A 115 -0.97 -8.09 -6.11
CA GLY A 115 -0.72 -9.27 -5.29
C GLY A 115 -1.46 -10.52 -5.75
N LEU A 116 -2.64 -10.39 -6.37
CA LEU A 116 -3.34 -11.56 -6.93
C LEU A 116 -2.69 -12.03 -8.24
N ALA A 117 -2.22 -11.09 -9.06
CA ALA A 117 -1.46 -11.39 -10.27
C ALA A 117 -0.09 -12.01 -9.95
N ASP A 118 0.65 -11.46 -8.98
CA ASP A 118 1.92 -11.98 -8.49
C ASP A 118 1.75 -13.35 -7.81
N VAL A 119 0.68 -13.55 -7.03
CA VAL A 119 0.37 -14.86 -6.43
C VAL A 119 0.02 -15.88 -7.52
N LYS A 120 -0.74 -15.47 -8.54
CA LYS A 120 -1.06 -16.32 -9.68
C LYS A 120 0.20 -16.70 -10.46
N GLU A 121 1.08 -15.75 -10.77
CA GLU A 121 2.36 -15.98 -11.44
C GLU A 121 3.24 -16.95 -10.64
N ARG A 122 3.37 -16.75 -9.32
CA ARG A 122 4.13 -17.66 -8.44
C ARG A 122 3.51 -19.05 -8.32
N LEU A 123 2.18 -19.15 -8.37
CA LEU A 123 1.48 -20.43 -8.39
C LEU A 123 1.69 -21.16 -9.72
N GLU A 124 1.67 -20.44 -10.84
CA GLU A 124 1.93 -20.99 -12.17
C GLU A 124 3.39 -21.46 -12.28
N GLU A 125 4.36 -20.68 -11.81
CA GLU A 125 5.77 -21.09 -11.71
C GLU A 125 5.96 -22.33 -10.83
N ALA A 126 5.37 -22.34 -9.63
CA ALA A 126 5.45 -23.48 -8.72
C ALA A 126 4.84 -24.75 -9.32
N PHE A 127 3.73 -24.61 -10.07
CA PHE A 127 3.07 -25.72 -10.76
C PHE A 127 3.94 -26.29 -11.89
N GLU A 128 4.64 -25.44 -12.65
CA GLU A 128 5.57 -25.88 -13.69
C GLU A 128 6.83 -26.57 -13.12
N VAL A 129 7.39 -26.06 -12.02
CA VAL A 129 8.49 -26.72 -11.32
C VAL A 129 8.08 -28.11 -10.80
N LEU A 130 6.85 -28.24 -10.28
CA LEU A 130 6.28 -29.52 -9.83
C LEU A 130 6.10 -30.53 -10.97
N LYS A 131 5.61 -30.08 -12.14
CA LYS A 131 5.52 -30.94 -13.34
C LYS A 131 6.89 -31.40 -13.81
N ALA A 132 7.84 -30.47 -13.93
CA ALA A 132 9.20 -30.76 -14.39
C ALA A 132 9.89 -31.78 -13.47
N SER A 133 9.81 -31.59 -12.15
CA SER A 133 10.42 -32.50 -11.17
C SER A 133 9.79 -33.90 -11.17
N THR A 134 8.46 -33.99 -11.35
CA THR A 134 7.73 -35.26 -11.38
C THR A 134 8.03 -36.06 -12.65
N ILE A 135 8.15 -35.37 -13.78
CA ILE A 135 8.50 -35.97 -15.07
C ILE A 135 9.97 -36.42 -15.06
N GLN A 136 10.91 -35.58 -14.60
CA GLN A 136 12.33 -35.97 -14.47
C GLN A 136 12.56 -37.13 -13.51
N GLY A 137 11.83 -37.14 -12.37
CA GLY A 137 11.90 -38.27 -11.42
C GLY A 137 11.42 -39.57 -12.06
N SER A 138 10.33 -39.52 -12.84
CA SER A 138 9.78 -40.67 -13.55
C SER A 138 10.69 -41.17 -14.68
N ILE A 139 11.31 -40.25 -15.44
CA ILE A 139 12.29 -40.59 -16.49
C ILE A 139 13.54 -41.23 -15.88
N LYS A 140 14.10 -40.63 -14.83
CA LYS A 140 15.28 -41.16 -14.13
C LYS A 140 15.02 -42.54 -13.50
N ALA A 141 13.81 -42.76 -12.98
CA ALA A 141 13.39 -44.06 -12.48
C ALA A 141 13.23 -45.11 -13.60
N ALA A 142 12.80 -44.69 -14.81
CA ALA A 142 12.72 -45.56 -15.98
C ALA A 142 14.11 -45.89 -16.56
N GLU A 143 15.00 -44.91 -16.67
CA GLU A 143 16.38 -45.08 -17.15
C GLU A 143 17.20 -45.98 -16.23
N GLY A 144 17.06 -45.82 -14.91
CA GLY A 144 17.72 -46.68 -13.93
C GLY A 144 17.23 -48.14 -13.93
N LYS A 145 16.02 -48.40 -14.46
CA LYS A 145 15.53 -49.77 -14.67
C LYS A 145 16.07 -50.39 -15.96
N LEU A 146 16.32 -49.57 -16.99
CA LEU A 146 16.89 -50.00 -18.26
C LEU A 146 18.39 -50.32 -18.18
N GLN A 147 19.16 -49.62 -17.34
CA GLN A 147 20.59 -49.90 -17.12
C GLN A 147 20.88 -51.14 -16.24
N LYS A 148 19.84 -51.75 -15.65
CA LYS A 148 19.95 -52.96 -14.81
C LYS A 148 19.50 -54.24 -15.53
N LEU A 149 19.21 -54.15 -16.82
CA LEU A 149 19.01 -55.27 -17.74
C LEU A 149 20.26 -55.44 -18.61
#